data_AF-A0AAP5IE93-F1
#
_entry.id   AF-A0AAP5IE93-F1
#
_cell.length_a   1.000
_cell.length_b   1.000
_cell.length_c   1.000
_cell.angle_alpha   90.00
_cell.angle_beta   90.00
_cell.angle_gamma   90.00
#
_symmetry.space_group_name_H-M   'P 1'
#
loop_
_entity.id
_entity.type
_entity.pdbx_description
1 polymer ?
#
loop_
_entity_poly.entity_id
_entity_poly.type
_entity_poly.pdbx_seq_one_letter_code
_entity_poly.pdbx_strand_id
1 'polypeptide(L)' 'MNKMIESIQQVVQGVIGFVSGAVARIFRPSDDDYPKTGVQPFEGDISDEKES' A
#
# COMPACT_ATOMS: atom_id res chain seq x y z
N MET A 1 -38.52 4.82 17.04
CA MET A 1 -38.30 4.52 15.61
C MET A 1 -37.08 5.25 15.07
N ASN A 2 -36.98 6.58 15.16
CA ASN A 2 -35.83 7.35 14.65
C ASN A 2 -34.49 7.01 15.33
N LYS A 3 -34.47 6.84 16.66
CA LYS A 3 -33.25 6.46 17.40
C LYS A 3 -32.65 5.12 16.93
N MET A 4 -33.49 4.16 16.54
CA MET A 4 -33.03 2.87 16.03
C MET A 4 -32.37 3.02 14.66
N ILE A 5 -32.93 3.87 13.80
CA ILE A 5 -32.38 4.19 12.48
C ILE A 5 -31.03 4.94 12.64
N GLU A 6 -30.95 5.89 13.56
CA GLU A 6 -29.71 6.61 13.89
C GLU A 6 -28.61 5.65 14.38
N SER A 7 -28.94 4.72 15.27
CA SER A 7 -27.98 3.71 15.75
C SER A 7 -27.50 2.80 14.62
N ILE A 8 -28.39 2.39 13.71
CA ILE A 8 -28.01 1.60 12.54
C ILE A 8 -27.07 2.41 11.63
N GLN A 9 -27.36 3.69 11.40
CA GLN A 9 -26.50 4.56 10.60
C GLN A 9 -25.10 4.72 11.21
N GLN A 10 -24.99 4.90 12.52
CA GLN A 10 -23.70 5.01 13.22
C GLN A 10 -22.87 3.74 13.07
N VAL A 11 -23.48 2.57 13.23
CA VAL A 11 -22.80 1.27 13.06
C VAL A 11 -22.29 1.11 11.63
N VAL A 12 -23.13 1.40 10.63
CA VAL A 12 -22.77 1.30 9.21
C VAL A 12 -21.61 2.25 8.86
N GLN A 13 -21.65 3.49 9.33
CA GLN A 13 -20.56 4.45 9.12
C GLN A 13 -19.25 3.99 9.75
N GLY A 14 -19.28 3.45 10.96
CA GLY A 14 -18.10 2.90 11.63
C GLY A 14 -17.47 1.73 10.86
N VAL A 15 -18.29 0.80 10.36
CA VAL A 15 -17.83 -0.36 9.58
C VAL A 15 -17.23 0.08 8.24
N ILE A 16 -17.88 1.00 7.53
CA ILE A 16 -17.37 1.54 6.26
C ILE A 16 -16.03 2.25 6.49
N GLY A 17 -15.90 3.06 7.55
CA GLY A 17 -14.64 3.71 7.91
C GLY A 17 -13.52 2.70 8.18
N PHE A 18 -13.80 1.66 8.97
CA PHE A 18 -12.83 0.62 9.28
C PHE A 18 -12.35 -0.15 8.05
N VAL A 19 -13.27 -0.57 7.18
CA VAL A 19 -12.93 -1.34 5.96
C VAL A 19 -12.26 -0.47 4.91
N SER A 20 -12.72 0.77 4.71
CA SER A 20 -12.18 1.67 3.70
C SER A 20 -10.70 2.02 3.94
N GLY A 21 -10.27 2.17 5.21
CA GLY A 21 -8.87 2.39 5.54
C GLY A 21 -7.96 1.21 5.13
N ALA A 22 -8.41 -0.02 5.35
CA ALA A 22 -7.67 -1.22 4.95
C ALA A 22 -7.64 -1.37 3.42
N VAL A 23 -8.78 -1.16 2.75
CA VAL A 23 -8.88 -1.18 1.28
C VAL A 23 -7.97 -0.13 0.65
N ALA A 24 -7.98 1.11 1.16
CA ALA A 24 -7.10 2.16 0.69
C ALA A 24 -5.63 1.83 0.90
N ARG A 25 -5.27 1.08 1.96
CA ARG A 25 -3.89 0.66 2.17
C ARG A 25 -3.43 -0.42 1.19
N ILE A 26 -4.27 -1.43 0.94
CA ILE A 26 -3.96 -2.60 0.10
C ILE A 26 -4.05 -2.27 -1.39
N PHE A 27 -5.07 -1.51 -1.77
CA PHE A 27 -5.39 -1.20 -3.17
C PHE A 27 -5.11 0.26 -3.51
N ARG A 28 -4.28 0.98 -2.74
CA ARG A 28 -3.77 2.28 -3.21
C ARG A 28 -3.08 2.06 -4.56
N PRO A 29 -3.16 3.04 -5.47
CA PRO A 29 -2.24 3.08 -6.60
C PRO A 29 -0.82 2.85 -6.10
N SER A 30 -0.06 2.03 -6.83
CA SER A 30 1.34 1.78 -6.48
C SER A 30 2.04 3.13 -6.37
N ASP A 31 2.59 3.42 -5.19
CA ASP A 31 3.49 4.56 -4.98
C ASP A 31 4.88 4.20 -5.52
N ASP A 32 4.87 3.60 -6.71
CA ASP A 32 6.05 3.13 -7.39
C ASP A 32 6.60 4.31 -8.17
N ASP A 33 7.32 5.16 -7.43
CA ASP A 33 8.16 6.21 -7.99
C ASP A 33 9.50 5.62 -8.48
N TYR A 34 9.55 4.30 -8.74
CA TYR A 34 10.71 3.70 -9.38
C TYR A 34 10.84 4.31 -10.78
N PRO A 35 12.00 4.89 -11.09
CA PRO A 35 12.16 5.63 -12.32
C PRO A 35 11.93 4.67 -13.49
N LYS A 36 11.11 5.09 -14.46
CA LYS A 36 10.86 4.34 -15.72
C LYS A 36 12.16 3.95 -16.43
N THR A 37 13.23 4.68 -16.13
CA THR A 37 14.60 4.40 -16.53
C THR A 37 15.52 4.72 -15.35
N GLY A 38 16.25 3.72 -14.86
CA GLY A 38 17.32 3.90 -13.89
C GLY A 38 18.50 3.06 -14.32
N VAL A 39 19.69 3.65 -14.35
CA VAL A 39 20.93 2.88 -14.47
C VAL A 39 21.07 2.12 -13.15
N GLN A 40 21.13 0.80 -13.19
CA GLN A 40 21.37 -0.02 -12.00
C GLN A 40 22.75 0.38 -11.44
N PRO A 41 22.85 1.03 -10.26
CA PRO A 41 24.14 1.43 -9.74
C PRO A 41 24.74 0.22 -9.01
N PHE A 42 25.14 -0.79 -9.77
CA PHE A 42 26.17 -1.69 -9.28
C PHE A 42 27.51 -0.98 -9.51
N GLU A 43 27.97 -0.26 -8.49
CA GLU A 43 29.32 0.33 -8.41
C GLU A 43 30.30 -0.59 -7.66
N GLY A 44 29.97 -1.88 -7.49
CA GLY A 44 30.90 -2.85 -6.95
C GLY A 44 31.86 -3.30 -8.05
N ASP A 45 33.16 -3.36 -7.75
CA ASP A 45 34.06 -4.16 -8.58
C ASP A 45 33.61 -5.62 -8.41
N ILE A 46 33.28 -6.31 -9.50
CA ILE A 46 33.16 -7.78 -9.44
C ILE A 46 34.58 -8.21 -9.19
N SER A 47 34.96 -8.51 -7.94
CA SER A 47 36.27 -9.10 -7.69
C SER A 47 36.40 -10.31 -8.60
N ASP A 48 37.32 -10.22 -9.56
CA ASP A 48 37.68 -11.26 -10.52
C ASP A 48 38.35 -12.46 -9.79
N GLU A 49 37.78 -12.93 -8.69
CA GLU A 49 38.08 -14.26 -8.19
C GLU A 49 37.19 -15.24 -8.95
N LYS A 50 37.61 -15.46 -10.20
CA LYS A 50 37.44 -16.77 -10.82
C LYS A 50 38.21 -17.77 -9.95
N GLU A 51 37.53 -18.36 -8.98
CA GLU A 51 38.05 -19.57 -8.35
C GLU A 51 38.34 -20.58 -9.46
N SER A 52 39.62 -20.92 -9.55
CA SER A 52 40.22 -21.86 -10.51
C SER A 52 40.15 -23.28 -9.97
#